data_AF-A0A2G8KPA5-F1
#
_entry.id   AF-A0A2G8KPA5-F1
#
_cell.length_a   1.000
_cell.length_b   1.000
_cell.length_c   1.000
_cell.angle_alpha   90.00
_cell.angle_beta   90.00
_cell.angle_gamma   90.00
#
_symmetry.space_group_name_H-M   'P 1'
#
loop_
_entity.id
_entity.type
_entity.pdbx_description
1 polymer ?
#
loop_
_entity_poly.entity_id
_entity_poly.type
_entity_poly.pdbx_seq_one_letter_code
_entity_poly.pdbx_strand_id
1 'polypeptide(L)'
;MRSRSNSGVRLDFFHRLLEKTIFINQNAVTGLFRSSNKSNDAWVRDNVYAIMAVWGLSMAYRKQATWTRIELKPMPWNNIHFDAFGLFLPNFQDVVRSMRALLTSMMKQVEKVEMFKHSQSPEDSLHAKYSSLTGHTCVGDQEWGHLQIDATSLFLLMLSQMTASGLQIVFTLDEVDFIQNLVFYIENAYRIPDYGIWERGDKTNHGLPELNASSIGMAKAAMEAVNELDLFCARGGASSVIHVKSDKVAQCQAILHSMLPRESNSKEVDAGLLSVIGFPAFAVDDESILNHTKDDIMCKLQGKYGCKRFLRDGYKTVKEDPNRMYYESAELKIFENIECEWPVFYIFLMLDGIFSNNKEQISEYHDAIDDLMIYLPDASKVIPELYYVPEEKVDLEYKTPGSQDRKPGGQVPHLWSQSLFILAMLMKEKFITPGEVDPLNRRQSIRPKPDLVVQVAVLAEDTLVQQILKSHDIVVQTVAEAAPIFIYPARVLIHVFKHLGENKKMELTGNVCGETGVLGTSMLYTLHGKILAFVPQFLDHHQFYLALDNDLLADLTKNDISFLRNNWRELGRPTVTITVTHGMIANESIQASILSNIRKFQTGYINGVQVQMGNLGNLIAPLASRG
;
A
#
# COMPACT_ATOMS: atom_id res chain seq x y z
N MET A 1 -5.53 21.13 -29.32
CA MET A 1 -6.88 21.43 -28.80
C MET A 1 -7.86 20.48 -29.50
N ARG A 2 -8.58 19.63 -28.77
CA ARG A 2 -9.59 18.72 -29.35
C ARG A 2 -10.91 19.46 -29.55
N SER A 3 -11.63 19.20 -30.64
CA SER A 3 -13.00 19.73 -30.80
C SER A 3 -13.92 19.10 -29.74
N ARG A 4 -14.81 19.91 -29.15
CA ARG A 4 -15.64 19.55 -27.98
C ARG A 4 -16.62 18.41 -28.28
N SER A 5 -17.14 18.32 -29.50
CA SER A 5 -18.05 17.24 -29.94
C SER A 5 -17.39 15.87 -29.93
N ASN A 6 -16.11 15.77 -30.29
CA ASN A 6 -15.41 14.48 -30.37
C ASN A 6 -15.03 13.94 -28.99
N SER A 7 -14.85 14.82 -27.99
CA SER A 7 -14.46 14.40 -26.63
C SER A 7 -15.60 13.77 -25.85
N GLY A 8 -16.81 14.35 -25.94
CA GLY A 8 -18.02 13.76 -25.33
C GLY A 8 -18.36 12.39 -25.94
N VAL A 9 -18.40 12.30 -27.27
CA VAL A 9 -18.65 11.03 -27.98
C VAL A 9 -17.66 9.92 -27.59
N ARG A 10 -16.39 10.27 -27.36
CA ARG A 10 -15.36 9.31 -26.94
C ARG A 10 -15.53 8.86 -25.49
N LEU A 11 -15.93 9.74 -24.57
CA LEU A 11 -16.24 9.34 -23.19
C LEU A 11 -17.51 8.48 -23.13
N ASP A 12 -18.53 8.80 -23.94
CA ASP A 12 -19.74 7.97 -24.05
C ASP A 12 -19.43 6.58 -24.62
N PHE A 13 -18.41 6.46 -25.47
CA PHE A 13 -17.90 5.15 -25.90
C PHE A 13 -17.33 4.37 -24.71
N PHE A 14 -16.50 4.98 -23.87
CA PHE A 14 -15.96 4.31 -22.67
C PHE A 14 -17.06 3.98 -21.65
N HIS A 15 -18.06 4.84 -21.50
CA HIS A 15 -19.21 4.57 -20.65
C HIS A 15 -20.01 3.34 -21.13
N ARG A 16 -20.36 3.29 -22.42
CA ARG A 16 -21.01 2.11 -23.02
C ARG A 16 -20.16 0.84 -22.89
N LEU A 17 -18.83 0.97 -22.99
CA LEU A 17 -17.93 -0.16 -22.79
C LEU A 17 -17.97 -0.65 -21.34
N LEU A 18 -17.99 0.24 -20.35
CA LEU A 18 -18.19 -0.13 -18.93
C LEU A 18 -19.54 -0.79 -18.69
N GLU A 19 -20.62 -0.26 -19.25
CA GLU A 19 -21.96 -0.84 -19.12
C GLU A 19 -21.99 -2.30 -19.58
N LYS A 20 -21.38 -2.57 -20.74
CA LYS A 20 -21.36 -3.89 -21.37
C LYS A 20 -20.41 -4.90 -20.72
N THR A 21 -19.34 -4.42 -20.06
CA THR A 21 -18.26 -5.31 -19.58
C THR A 21 -18.10 -5.37 -18.07
N ILE A 22 -18.30 -4.24 -17.38
CA ILE A 22 -18.08 -4.12 -15.93
C ILE A 22 -19.42 -4.05 -15.19
N PHE A 23 -20.28 -3.08 -15.50
CA PHE A 23 -21.54 -2.89 -14.77
C PHE A 23 -22.54 -4.03 -14.93
N ILE A 24 -22.46 -4.81 -16.02
CA ILE A 24 -23.26 -6.03 -16.18
C ILE A 24 -23.04 -7.05 -15.03
N ASN A 25 -21.89 -6.96 -14.35
CA ASN A 25 -21.54 -7.81 -13.22
C ASN A 25 -21.81 -7.14 -11.86
N GLN A 26 -22.24 -5.88 -11.83
CA GLN A 26 -22.55 -5.18 -10.59
C GLN A 26 -23.92 -5.59 -10.06
N ASN A 27 -23.97 -5.97 -8.78
CA ASN A 27 -25.24 -6.15 -8.10
C ASN A 27 -25.86 -4.78 -7.78
N ALA A 28 -27.11 -4.58 -8.20
CA ALA A 28 -27.80 -3.29 -8.04
C ALA A 28 -28.06 -2.90 -6.57
N VAL A 29 -28.16 -3.87 -5.65
CA VAL A 29 -28.46 -3.64 -4.23
C VAL A 29 -27.19 -3.42 -3.43
N THR A 30 -26.24 -4.35 -3.51
CA THR A 30 -25.00 -4.26 -2.71
C THR A 30 -24.00 -3.31 -3.34
N GLY A 31 -23.93 -3.22 -4.67
CA GLY A 31 -22.86 -2.53 -5.39
C GLY A 31 -21.61 -3.39 -5.64
N LEU A 32 -21.59 -4.66 -5.20
CA LEU A 32 -20.48 -5.59 -5.45
C LEU A 32 -20.51 -6.12 -6.89
N PHE A 33 -19.34 -6.29 -7.48
CA PHE A 33 -19.13 -6.96 -8.75
C PHE A 33 -18.93 -8.45 -8.53
N ARG A 34 -19.73 -9.28 -9.19
CA ARG A 34 -19.45 -10.73 -9.28
C ARG A 34 -18.29 -10.97 -10.24
N SER A 35 -17.38 -11.88 -9.93
CA SER A 35 -16.25 -12.17 -10.83
C SER A 35 -16.66 -12.98 -12.06
N SER A 36 -17.75 -13.77 -11.99
CA SER A 36 -18.19 -14.56 -13.15
C SER A 36 -19.71 -14.61 -13.29
N ASN A 37 -20.20 -14.98 -14.48
CA ASN A 37 -21.63 -15.24 -14.69
C ASN A 37 -22.12 -16.55 -14.04
N LYS A 38 -21.19 -17.41 -13.60
CA LYS A 38 -21.50 -18.75 -13.05
C LYS A 38 -21.53 -18.77 -11.52
N SER A 39 -20.91 -17.79 -10.87
CA SER A 39 -20.86 -17.66 -9.41
C SER A 39 -21.32 -16.29 -8.97
N ASN A 40 -21.89 -16.21 -7.76
CA ASN A 40 -22.20 -14.94 -7.11
C ASN A 40 -21.06 -14.49 -6.21
N ASP A 41 -19.82 -14.91 -6.50
CA ASP A 41 -18.66 -14.58 -5.69
C ASP A 41 -18.09 -13.23 -6.13
N ALA A 42 -17.80 -12.38 -5.15
CA ALA A 42 -17.20 -11.06 -5.31
C ALA A 42 -15.86 -11.04 -4.56
N TRP A 43 -14.75 -11.17 -5.29
CA TRP A 43 -13.42 -11.04 -4.73
C TRP A 43 -13.10 -9.58 -4.44
N VAL A 44 -12.48 -9.31 -3.28
CA VAL A 44 -12.08 -7.95 -2.88
C VAL A 44 -11.19 -7.32 -3.94
N ARG A 45 -10.14 -8.03 -4.38
CA ARG A 45 -9.17 -7.55 -5.38
C ARG A 45 -9.84 -7.20 -6.71
N ASP A 46 -10.61 -8.13 -7.27
CA ASP A 46 -11.31 -7.94 -8.55
C ASP A 46 -12.27 -6.75 -8.50
N ASN A 47 -12.97 -6.58 -7.38
CA ASN A 47 -13.87 -5.45 -7.16
C ASN A 47 -13.10 -4.13 -7.13
N VAL A 48 -12.01 -4.03 -6.36
CA VAL A 48 -11.21 -2.80 -6.28
C VAL A 48 -10.65 -2.45 -7.65
N TYR A 49 -10.12 -3.43 -8.41
CA TYR A 49 -9.66 -3.18 -9.77
C TYR A 49 -10.80 -2.76 -10.71
N ALA A 50 -11.97 -3.40 -10.66
CA ALA A 50 -13.13 -3.01 -11.47
C ALA A 50 -13.57 -1.55 -11.21
N ILE A 51 -13.53 -1.12 -9.95
CA ILE A 51 -13.89 0.25 -9.56
C ILE A 51 -12.91 1.29 -10.15
N MET A 52 -11.64 0.93 -10.40
CA MET A 52 -10.66 1.90 -10.92
C MET A 52 -11.06 2.52 -12.26
N ALA A 53 -11.63 1.75 -13.19
CA ALA A 53 -12.10 2.30 -14.47
C ALA A 53 -13.33 3.21 -14.30
N VAL A 54 -14.24 2.83 -13.39
CA VAL A 54 -15.41 3.66 -13.05
C VAL A 54 -14.96 4.99 -12.45
N TRP A 55 -13.97 4.95 -11.55
CA TRP A 55 -13.35 6.12 -10.96
C TRP A 55 -12.66 7.00 -12.00
N GLY A 56 -11.79 6.42 -12.84
CA GLY A 56 -11.10 7.13 -13.91
C GLY A 56 -12.07 7.82 -14.90
N LEU A 57 -13.15 7.13 -15.29
CA LEU A 57 -14.18 7.70 -16.16
C LEU A 57 -14.95 8.83 -15.46
N SER A 58 -15.31 8.65 -14.18
CA SER A 58 -15.98 9.69 -13.38
C SER A 58 -15.14 10.97 -13.32
N MET A 59 -13.82 10.82 -13.13
CA MET A 59 -12.88 11.94 -13.11
C MET A 59 -12.75 12.61 -14.48
N ALA A 60 -12.69 11.84 -15.56
CA ALA A 60 -12.69 12.37 -16.93
C ALA A 60 -13.92 13.25 -17.20
N TYR A 61 -15.11 12.77 -16.83
CA TYR A 61 -16.35 13.52 -16.95
C TYR A 61 -16.35 14.79 -16.09
N ARG A 62 -15.92 14.71 -14.82
CA ARG A 62 -15.80 15.88 -13.92
C ARG A 62 -14.92 16.97 -14.52
N LYS A 63 -13.79 16.58 -15.11
CA LYS A 63 -12.84 17.50 -15.74
C LYS A 63 -13.49 18.21 -16.93
N GLN A 64 -14.16 17.47 -17.82
CA GLN A 64 -14.84 18.05 -18.97
C GLN A 64 -15.96 19.04 -18.59
N ALA A 65 -16.74 18.73 -17.55
CA ALA A 65 -17.75 19.64 -17.03
C ALA A 65 -17.14 20.94 -16.48
N THR A 66 -16.01 20.83 -15.77
CA THR A 66 -15.31 21.98 -15.19
C THR A 66 -14.81 22.94 -16.27
N TRP A 67 -14.25 22.42 -17.37
CA TRP A 67 -13.87 23.23 -18.53
C TRP A 67 -15.06 23.97 -19.16
N THR A 68 -16.20 23.28 -19.27
CA THR A 68 -17.44 23.86 -19.84
C THR A 68 -17.94 25.05 -19.01
N ARG A 69 -17.76 25.02 -17.68
CA ARG A 69 -18.16 26.09 -16.76
C ARG A 69 -17.24 27.31 -16.79
N ILE A 70 -15.97 27.16 -17.15
CA ILE A 70 -15.01 28.28 -17.20
C ILE A 70 -15.20 29.12 -18.48
N GLU A 71 -15.62 28.49 -19.58
CA GLU A 71 -15.80 29.18 -20.87
C GLU A 71 -17.19 29.83 -21.03
N LEU A 72 -18.18 29.39 -20.25
CA LEU A 72 -19.49 30.04 -20.15
C LEU A 72 -19.47 30.98 -18.92
N LYS A 73 -19.82 32.26 -19.10
CA LYS A 73 -19.98 33.23 -17.99
C LYS A 73 -20.75 32.59 -16.81
N PRO A 74 -20.49 33.00 -15.55
CA PRO A 74 -21.09 32.37 -14.37
C PRO A 74 -22.62 32.46 -14.46
N MET A 75 -23.26 31.36 -14.86
CA MET A 75 -24.71 31.26 -14.83
C MET A 75 -25.16 30.97 -13.39
N PRO A 76 -26.23 31.64 -12.91
CA PRO A 76 -26.78 31.37 -11.60
C PRO A 76 -27.27 29.92 -11.53
N TRP A 77 -27.09 29.32 -10.35
CA TRP A 77 -27.25 27.89 -10.03
C TRP A 77 -28.61 27.28 -10.43
N ASN A 78 -29.61 28.12 -10.72
CA ASN A 78 -31.01 27.75 -10.78
C ASN A 78 -31.52 27.39 -12.19
N ASN A 79 -30.71 27.55 -13.25
CA ASN A 79 -31.12 27.33 -14.65
C ASN A 79 -30.20 26.38 -15.44
N ILE A 80 -29.59 25.41 -14.76
CA ILE A 80 -28.77 24.40 -15.44
C ILE A 80 -29.68 23.24 -15.86
N HIS A 81 -29.84 23.03 -17.17
CA HIS A 81 -30.53 21.87 -17.72
C HIS A 81 -29.91 20.57 -17.17
N PHE A 82 -30.76 19.76 -16.54
CA PHE A 82 -30.44 18.52 -15.83
C PHE A 82 -29.88 17.40 -16.72
N ASP A 83 -29.97 17.49 -18.05
CA ASP A 83 -29.67 16.37 -18.95
C ASP A 83 -28.18 16.08 -19.12
N ALA A 84 -27.33 17.12 -19.03
CA ALA A 84 -25.89 16.93 -18.92
C ALA A 84 -25.52 16.52 -17.50
N PHE A 85 -26.06 17.19 -16.47
CA PHE A 85 -25.82 16.90 -15.04
C PHE A 85 -26.21 15.47 -14.61
N GLY A 86 -27.18 14.86 -15.29
CA GLY A 86 -27.68 13.51 -15.02
C GLY A 86 -26.68 12.37 -15.25
N LEU A 87 -25.63 12.56 -16.06
CA LEU A 87 -24.57 11.56 -16.32
C LEU A 87 -23.31 11.74 -15.46
N PHE A 88 -23.15 12.89 -14.78
CA PHE A 88 -21.92 13.22 -14.01
C PHE A 88 -21.92 12.67 -12.58
N LEU A 89 -23.07 12.65 -11.91
CA LEU A 89 -23.20 12.16 -10.53
C LEU A 89 -23.30 10.63 -10.37
N PRO A 90 -23.92 9.85 -11.29
CA PRO A 90 -24.12 8.42 -11.09
C PRO A 90 -22.81 7.66 -10.92
N ASN A 91 -21.83 7.87 -11.81
CA ASN A 91 -20.59 7.09 -11.78
C ASN A 91 -19.78 7.33 -10.48
N PHE A 92 -19.75 8.55 -9.93
CA PHE A 92 -19.12 8.81 -8.63
C PHE A 92 -19.90 8.15 -7.48
N GLN A 93 -21.22 8.18 -7.55
CA GLN A 93 -22.05 7.46 -6.58
C GLN A 93 -21.84 5.95 -6.70
N ASP A 94 -21.58 5.41 -7.89
CA ASP A 94 -21.29 3.98 -8.10
C ASP A 94 -19.91 3.60 -7.55
N VAL A 95 -18.89 4.46 -7.70
CA VAL A 95 -17.57 4.28 -7.04
C VAL A 95 -17.75 4.22 -5.52
N VAL A 96 -18.43 5.21 -4.94
CA VAL A 96 -18.68 5.29 -3.50
C VAL A 96 -19.49 4.08 -3.04
N ARG A 97 -20.56 3.71 -3.76
CA ARG A 97 -21.40 2.56 -3.44
C ARG A 97 -20.59 1.27 -3.42
N SER A 98 -19.76 1.04 -4.43
CA SER A 98 -18.98 -0.19 -4.57
C SER A 98 -17.86 -0.31 -3.53
N MET A 99 -17.12 0.78 -3.26
CA MET A 99 -16.12 0.80 -2.18
C MET A 99 -16.77 0.62 -0.81
N ARG A 100 -17.93 1.24 -0.56
CA ARG A 100 -18.70 1.05 0.67
C ARG A 100 -19.26 -0.35 0.80
N ALA A 101 -19.59 -1.02 -0.31
CA ALA A 101 -20.04 -2.41 -0.30
C ALA A 101 -18.95 -3.34 0.24
N LEU A 102 -17.70 -3.14 -0.21
CA LEU A 102 -16.53 -3.85 0.32
C LEU A 102 -16.31 -3.54 1.80
N LEU A 103 -16.32 -2.25 2.18
CA LEU A 103 -16.19 -1.84 3.58
C LEU A 103 -17.25 -2.50 4.47
N THR A 104 -18.51 -2.48 4.04
CA THR A 104 -19.62 -3.09 4.78
C THR A 104 -19.43 -4.61 4.90
N SER A 105 -18.92 -5.27 3.86
CA SER A 105 -18.66 -6.71 3.87
C SER A 105 -17.49 -7.08 4.81
N MET A 106 -16.46 -6.23 4.89
CA MET A 106 -15.37 -6.36 5.86
C MET A 106 -15.86 -6.10 7.29
N MET A 107 -16.67 -5.07 7.51
CA MET A 107 -17.22 -4.73 8.84
C MET A 107 -18.13 -5.81 9.41
N LYS A 108 -18.80 -6.61 8.56
CA LYS A 108 -19.55 -7.79 9.00
C LYS A 108 -18.68 -8.88 9.62
N GLN A 109 -17.36 -8.81 9.44
CA GLN A 109 -16.37 -9.73 10.00
C GLN A 109 -15.49 -9.03 11.04
N VAL A 110 -16.03 -8.03 11.76
CA VAL A 110 -15.26 -7.24 12.72
C VAL A 110 -14.58 -8.09 13.81
N GLU A 111 -15.24 -9.16 14.24
CA GLU A 111 -14.69 -10.14 15.19
C GLU A 111 -13.39 -10.78 14.68
N LYS A 112 -13.31 -11.09 13.37
CA LYS A 112 -12.10 -11.64 12.74
C LYS A 112 -10.97 -10.61 12.73
N VAL A 113 -11.26 -9.34 12.45
CA VAL A 113 -10.26 -8.25 12.51
C VAL A 113 -9.69 -8.12 13.92
N GLU A 114 -10.55 -8.19 14.95
CA GLU A 114 -10.11 -8.13 16.35
C GLU A 114 -9.21 -9.32 16.71
N MET A 115 -9.65 -10.54 16.41
CA MET A 115 -8.90 -11.77 16.69
C MET A 115 -7.55 -11.83 15.97
N PHE A 116 -7.52 -11.45 14.69
CA PHE A 116 -6.32 -11.53 13.86
C PHE A 116 -5.17 -10.63 14.35
N LYS A 117 -5.48 -9.48 14.99
CA LYS A 117 -4.44 -8.62 15.60
C LYS A 117 -3.58 -9.38 16.63
N HIS A 118 -4.16 -10.40 17.27
CA HIS A 118 -3.50 -11.23 18.26
C HIS A 118 -2.95 -12.54 17.66
N SER A 119 -3.77 -13.28 16.92
CA SER A 119 -3.41 -14.62 16.46
C SER A 119 -2.52 -14.62 15.23
N GLN A 120 -2.73 -13.68 14.31
CA GLN A 120 -2.07 -13.60 13.00
C GLN A 120 -2.18 -14.92 12.20
N SER A 121 -3.20 -15.74 12.49
CA SER A 121 -3.43 -17.04 11.88
C SER A 121 -4.42 -16.97 10.72
N PRO A 122 -4.30 -17.84 9.69
CA PRO A 122 -5.23 -17.88 8.57
C PRO A 122 -6.71 -18.06 8.97
N GLU A 123 -6.99 -18.81 10.03
CA GLU A 123 -8.35 -19.12 10.51
C GLU A 123 -9.12 -17.86 10.98
N ASP A 124 -8.39 -16.90 11.55
CA ASP A 124 -8.95 -15.64 12.06
C ASP A 124 -8.88 -14.51 11.01
N SER A 125 -8.36 -14.80 9.82
CA SER A 125 -8.21 -13.82 8.74
C SER A 125 -9.56 -13.43 8.14
N LEU A 126 -9.63 -12.21 7.60
CA LEU A 126 -10.75 -11.77 6.77
C LEU A 126 -10.91 -12.66 5.54
N HIS A 127 -12.15 -12.93 5.14
CA HIS A 127 -12.41 -13.61 3.88
C HIS A 127 -12.06 -12.71 2.70
N ALA A 128 -11.40 -13.29 1.70
CA ALA A 128 -11.00 -12.55 0.49
C ALA A 128 -12.13 -12.41 -0.55
N LYS A 129 -13.23 -13.14 -0.36
CA LYS A 129 -14.39 -13.14 -1.27
C LYS A 129 -15.72 -13.17 -0.50
N TYR A 130 -16.72 -12.50 -1.07
CA TYR A 130 -18.05 -12.35 -0.50
C TYR A 130 -19.15 -12.78 -1.46
N SER A 131 -20.33 -13.04 -0.94
CA SER A 131 -21.55 -13.12 -1.75
C SER A 131 -21.87 -11.73 -2.33
N SER A 132 -21.87 -11.59 -3.65
CA SER A 132 -22.26 -10.36 -4.35
C SER A 132 -23.69 -9.92 -4.05
N LEU A 133 -24.56 -10.86 -3.62
CA LEU A 133 -25.96 -10.59 -3.30
C LEU A 133 -26.16 -10.05 -1.88
N THR A 134 -25.31 -10.45 -0.92
CA THR A 134 -25.55 -10.17 0.50
C THR A 134 -24.37 -9.52 1.22
N GLY A 135 -23.16 -9.58 0.67
CA GLY A 135 -21.92 -9.12 1.30
C GLY A 135 -21.46 -9.96 2.50
N HIS A 136 -21.97 -11.18 2.67
CA HIS A 136 -21.48 -12.14 3.69
C HIS A 136 -20.42 -13.07 3.09
N THR A 137 -19.72 -13.78 3.96
CA THR A 137 -18.84 -14.90 3.59
C THR A 137 -19.61 -15.94 2.77
N CYS A 138 -18.98 -16.49 1.72
CA CYS A 138 -19.62 -17.45 0.81
C CYS A 138 -19.05 -18.88 0.89
N VAL A 139 -17.97 -19.08 1.63
CA VAL A 139 -17.31 -20.37 1.89
C VAL A 139 -16.84 -20.41 3.34
N GLY A 140 -16.49 -21.58 3.87
CA GLY A 140 -15.94 -21.75 5.21
C GLY A 140 -14.49 -21.25 5.36
N ASP A 141 -14.04 -21.11 6.61
CA ASP A 141 -12.69 -20.59 6.96
C ASP A 141 -11.54 -21.47 6.45
N GLN A 142 -11.75 -22.79 6.37
CA GLN A 142 -10.75 -23.77 5.92
C GLN A 142 -10.92 -24.18 4.45
N GLU A 143 -11.94 -23.66 3.77
CA GLU A 143 -12.29 -24.08 2.41
C GLU A 143 -11.56 -23.26 1.33
N TRP A 144 -10.88 -22.17 1.72
CA TRP A 144 -10.25 -21.24 0.80
C TRP A 144 -9.03 -20.55 1.41
N GLY A 145 -8.09 -20.15 0.55
CA GLY A 145 -6.92 -19.35 0.94
C GLY A 145 -7.32 -17.89 1.24
N HIS A 146 -8.03 -17.66 2.34
CA HIS A 146 -8.62 -16.37 2.70
C HIS A 146 -7.61 -15.31 3.13
N LEU A 147 -6.55 -15.71 3.84
CA LEU A 147 -5.51 -14.79 4.28
C LEU A 147 -4.77 -14.22 3.06
N GLN A 148 -5.24 -13.07 2.60
CA GLN A 148 -4.74 -12.32 1.44
C GLN A 148 -4.50 -10.88 1.88
N ILE A 149 -3.27 -10.60 2.32
CA ILE A 149 -2.91 -9.29 2.83
C ILE A 149 -2.88 -8.26 1.69
N ASP A 150 -2.49 -8.69 0.48
CA ASP A 150 -2.54 -7.88 -0.74
C ASP A 150 -3.94 -7.31 -1.00
N ALA A 151 -5.00 -8.10 -0.85
CA ALA A 151 -6.36 -7.69 -1.16
C ALA A 151 -6.87 -6.59 -0.21
N THR A 152 -6.65 -6.77 1.10
CA THR A 152 -7.01 -5.77 2.12
C THR A 152 -6.18 -4.50 1.95
N SER A 153 -4.89 -4.66 1.65
CA SER A 153 -3.98 -3.54 1.42
C SER A 153 -4.35 -2.76 0.15
N LEU A 154 -4.71 -3.43 -0.93
CA LEU A 154 -5.15 -2.79 -2.17
C LEU A 154 -6.44 -1.98 -1.93
N PHE A 155 -7.38 -2.50 -1.14
CA PHE A 155 -8.57 -1.76 -0.73
C PHE A 155 -8.19 -0.47 0.02
N LEU A 156 -7.31 -0.53 1.02
CA LEU A 156 -6.86 0.63 1.79
C LEU A 156 -6.09 1.64 0.93
N LEU A 157 -5.22 1.16 0.04
CA LEU A 157 -4.48 2.01 -0.90
C LEU A 157 -5.44 2.78 -1.81
N MET A 158 -6.42 2.10 -2.40
CA MET A 158 -7.36 2.75 -3.32
C MET A 158 -8.40 3.61 -2.60
N LEU A 159 -8.83 3.22 -1.40
CA LEU A 159 -9.60 4.09 -0.51
C LEU A 159 -8.86 5.40 -0.29
N SER A 160 -7.56 5.33 -0.02
CA SER A 160 -6.72 6.51 0.25
C SER A 160 -6.60 7.41 -0.99
N GLN A 161 -6.28 6.83 -2.15
CA GLN A 161 -6.18 7.59 -3.41
C GLN A 161 -7.53 8.23 -3.81
N MET A 162 -8.63 7.51 -3.68
CA MET A 162 -9.97 8.02 -3.99
C MET A 162 -10.41 9.12 -3.01
N THR A 163 -10.11 8.96 -1.72
CA THR A 163 -10.38 9.98 -0.69
C THR A 163 -9.56 11.25 -0.95
N ALA A 164 -8.26 11.12 -1.28
CA ALA A 164 -7.41 12.24 -1.65
C ALA A 164 -7.86 12.95 -2.94
N SER A 165 -8.54 12.24 -3.85
CA SER A 165 -9.19 12.85 -5.03
C SER A 165 -10.48 13.63 -4.72
N GLY A 166 -10.93 13.61 -3.45
CA GLY A 166 -12.09 14.31 -2.93
C GLY A 166 -13.37 13.48 -2.87
N LEU A 167 -13.27 12.14 -2.89
CA LEU A 167 -14.43 11.25 -2.69
C LEU A 167 -14.62 10.94 -1.22
N GLN A 168 -15.79 11.30 -0.70
CA GLN A 168 -16.20 10.88 0.63
C GLN A 168 -16.75 9.45 0.57
N ILE A 169 -15.94 8.47 0.97
CA ILE A 169 -16.32 7.05 1.02
C ILE A 169 -16.73 6.65 2.45
N VAL A 170 -16.07 7.23 3.46
CA VAL A 170 -16.28 6.98 4.88
C VAL A 170 -17.20 8.05 5.46
N PHE A 171 -18.20 7.65 6.24
CA PHE A 171 -19.30 8.50 6.69
C PHE A 171 -19.41 8.61 8.21
N THR A 172 -18.87 7.66 8.98
CA THR A 172 -19.01 7.66 10.44
C THR A 172 -17.66 7.45 11.13
N LEU A 173 -17.54 7.92 12.37
CA LEU A 173 -16.35 7.66 13.18
C LEU A 173 -16.18 6.17 13.52
N ASP A 174 -17.30 5.43 13.62
CA ASP A 174 -17.23 3.97 13.76
C ASP A 174 -16.53 3.34 12.54
N GLU A 175 -16.82 3.78 11.32
CA GLU A 175 -16.10 3.33 10.12
C GLU A 175 -14.62 3.76 10.11
N VAL A 176 -14.29 4.94 10.64
CA VAL A 176 -12.89 5.40 10.81
C VAL A 176 -12.13 4.45 11.74
N ASP A 177 -12.70 4.13 12.91
CA ASP A 177 -12.08 3.21 13.86
C ASP A 177 -11.88 1.82 13.25
N PHE A 178 -12.85 1.34 12.46
CA PHE A 178 -12.69 0.08 11.74
C PHE A 178 -11.53 0.11 10.74
N ILE A 179 -11.41 1.18 9.95
CA ILE A 179 -10.30 1.35 8.99
C ILE A 179 -8.95 1.44 9.72
N GLN A 180 -8.91 2.12 10.87
CA GLN A 180 -7.73 2.16 11.72
C GLN A 180 -7.32 0.75 12.21
N ASN A 181 -8.29 -0.13 12.50
CA ASN A 181 -8.00 -1.53 12.82
C ASN A 181 -7.57 -2.35 11.61
N LEU A 182 -8.05 -2.04 10.39
CA LEU A 182 -7.51 -2.64 9.17
C LEU A 182 -6.04 -2.27 8.93
N VAL A 183 -5.59 -1.09 9.36
CA VAL A 183 -4.16 -0.75 9.37
C VAL A 183 -3.38 -1.69 10.29
N PHE A 184 -3.86 -1.92 11.51
CA PHE A 184 -3.22 -2.87 12.44
C PHE A 184 -3.26 -4.32 11.93
N TYR A 185 -4.27 -4.66 11.13
CA TYR A 185 -4.37 -5.96 10.46
C TYR A 185 -3.22 -6.15 9.45
N ILE A 186 -2.85 -5.12 8.69
CA ILE A 186 -1.81 -5.21 7.65
C ILE A 186 -0.39 -4.82 8.12
N GLU A 187 -0.24 -4.17 9.28
CA GLU A 187 1.06 -3.56 9.67
C GLU A 187 2.20 -4.58 9.86
N ASN A 188 1.87 -5.84 10.10
CA ASN A 188 2.82 -6.93 10.31
C ASN A 188 3.04 -7.80 9.05
N ALA A 189 2.64 -7.33 7.87
CA ALA A 189 2.78 -8.07 6.60
C ALA A 189 4.19 -8.62 6.34
N TYR A 190 5.24 -7.92 6.78
CA TYR A 190 6.64 -8.32 6.61
C TYR A 190 7.02 -9.65 7.28
N ARG A 191 6.16 -10.18 8.16
CA ARG A 191 6.41 -11.44 8.90
C ARG A 191 5.24 -12.41 8.91
N ILE A 192 4.12 -12.07 8.26
CA ILE A 192 2.93 -12.91 8.21
C ILE A 192 2.89 -13.59 6.84
N PRO A 193 3.11 -14.92 6.77
CA PRO A 193 2.88 -15.68 5.55
C PRO A 193 1.40 -15.65 5.18
N ASP A 194 1.09 -15.48 3.89
CA ASP A 194 -0.27 -15.43 3.36
C ASP A 194 -0.41 -16.27 2.08
N TYR A 195 -1.60 -16.29 1.49
CA TYR A 195 -1.87 -17.04 0.25
C TYR A 195 -1.48 -16.29 -1.03
N GLY A 196 -1.03 -15.03 -0.89
CA GLY A 196 -0.60 -14.15 -1.98
C GLY A 196 -1.71 -13.83 -2.98
N ILE A 197 -1.32 -13.06 -4.01
CA ILE A 197 -2.25 -12.58 -5.05
C ILE A 197 -2.89 -13.71 -5.89
N TRP A 198 -2.34 -14.92 -5.84
CA TRP A 198 -2.86 -16.08 -6.58
C TRP A 198 -3.65 -17.06 -5.73
N GLU A 199 -3.85 -16.76 -4.44
CA GLU A 199 -4.70 -17.53 -3.52
C GLU A 199 -4.19 -18.96 -3.28
N ARG A 200 -2.87 -19.15 -3.37
CA ARG A 200 -2.21 -20.46 -3.36
C ARG A 200 -1.20 -20.65 -2.22
N GLY A 201 -0.65 -19.56 -1.70
CA GLY A 201 0.46 -19.64 -0.76
C GLY A 201 1.68 -20.15 -1.50
N ASP A 202 2.13 -21.35 -1.23
CA ASP A 202 3.26 -21.99 -1.90
C ASP A 202 2.98 -22.38 -3.37
N LYS A 203 4.05 -22.60 -4.15
CA LYS A 203 3.97 -22.95 -5.59
C LYS A 203 3.24 -24.26 -5.88
N THR A 204 3.23 -25.20 -4.93
CA THR A 204 2.50 -26.46 -5.05
C THR A 204 1.05 -26.39 -4.55
N ASN A 205 0.62 -25.24 -4.00
CA ASN A 205 -0.74 -25.01 -3.52
C ASN A 205 -1.24 -26.08 -2.54
N HIS A 206 -0.40 -26.51 -1.60
CA HIS A 206 -0.80 -27.47 -0.54
C HIS A 206 -1.55 -26.78 0.61
N GLY A 207 -1.99 -25.53 0.42
CA GLY A 207 -2.60 -24.72 1.46
C GLY A 207 -1.60 -24.15 2.47
N LEU A 208 -0.30 -24.15 2.14
CA LEU A 208 0.74 -23.60 2.99
C LEU A 208 1.00 -22.13 2.63
N PRO A 209 0.74 -21.18 3.55
CA PRO A 209 1.02 -19.77 3.28
C PRO A 209 2.53 -19.51 3.22
N GLU A 210 2.92 -18.55 2.39
CA GLU A 210 4.31 -18.11 2.26
C GLU A 210 4.41 -16.60 2.44
N LEU A 211 5.60 -16.11 2.76
CA LEU A 211 5.83 -14.68 2.75
C LEU A 211 5.90 -14.21 1.28
N ASN A 212 4.91 -13.46 0.85
CA ASN A 212 4.74 -12.98 -0.53
C ASN A 212 5.15 -11.50 -0.65
N ALA A 213 6.09 -11.20 -1.54
CA ALA A 213 6.58 -9.85 -1.79
C ALA A 213 5.48 -8.96 -2.39
N SER A 214 4.57 -9.53 -3.19
CA SER A 214 3.36 -8.83 -3.67
C SER A 214 2.52 -8.27 -2.51
N SER A 215 2.26 -9.08 -1.49
CA SER A 215 1.51 -8.70 -0.29
C SER A 215 2.25 -7.67 0.57
N ILE A 216 3.55 -7.87 0.82
CA ILE A 216 4.38 -6.92 1.60
C ILE A 216 4.43 -5.56 0.92
N GLY A 217 4.67 -5.53 -0.39
CA GLY A 217 4.75 -4.31 -1.17
C GLY A 217 3.43 -3.55 -1.20
N MET A 218 2.31 -4.26 -1.36
CA MET A 218 0.98 -3.65 -1.31
C MET A 218 0.66 -3.11 0.09
N ALA A 219 0.98 -3.86 1.16
CA ALA A 219 0.78 -3.41 2.55
C ALA A 219 1.62 -2.19 2.89
N LYS A 220 2.90 -2.16 2.48
CA LYS A 220 3.75 -0.98 2.60
C LYS A 220 3.09 0.23 1.93
N ALA A 221 2.62 0.05 0.69
CA ALA A 221 2.02 1.13 -0.06
C ALA A 221 0.71 1.63 0.55
N ALA A 222 -0.13 0.73 1.04
CA ALA A 222 -1.36 1.07 1.74
C ALA A 222 -1.10 1.87 3.02
N MET A 223 -0.17 1.41 3.84
CA MET A 223 0.25 2.08 5.08
C MET A 223 0.78 3.50 4.82
N GLU A 224 1.67 3.66 3.86
CA GLU A 224 2.17 4.99 3.48
C GLU A 224 1.07 5.90 2.89
N ALA A 225 0.09 5.33 2.17
CA ALA A 225 -0.98 6.11 1.55
C ALA A 225 -2.03 6.61 2.55
N VAL A 226 -2.35 5.80 3.55
CA VAL A 226 -3.40 6.09 4.55
C VAL A 226 -2.88 6.91 5.74
N ASN A 227 -1.56 6.94 5.95
CA ASN A 227 -0.96 7.67 7.07
C ASN A 227 -1.24 9.18 6.99
N GLU A 228 -1.74 9.74 8.09
CA GLU A 228 -2.14 11.14 8.23
C GLU A 228 -3.26 11.57 7.25
N LEU A 229 -3.99 10.60 6.68
CA LEU A 229 -5.12 10.87 5.80
C LEU A 229 -6.40 11.11 6.61
N ASP A 230 -7.05 12.25 6.38
CA ASP A 230 -8.40 12.51 6.89
C ASP A 230 -9.46 11.85 6.00
N LEU A 231 -10.13 10.83 6.54
CA LEU A 231 -11.15 10.05 5.83
C LEU A 231 -12.44 10.82 5.53
N PHE A 232 -12.65 11.99 6.16
CA PHE A 232 -13.74 12.91 5.85
C PHE A 232 -13.31 14.05 4.91
N CYS A 233 -12.13 13.94 4.30
CA CYS A 233 -11.56 14.95 3.41
C CYS A 233 -11.51 16.33 4.09
N ALA A 234 -11.89 17.40 3.39
CA ALA A 234 -11.90 18.78 3.92
C ALA A 234 -12.92 19.04 5.05
N ARG A 235 -13.73 18.04 5.45
CA ARG A 235 -14.77 18.19 6.48
C ARG A 235 -14.42 17.51 7.79
N GLY A 236 -13.29 16.81 7.86
CA GLY A 236 -12.89 16.08 9.05
C GLY A 236 -12.13 16.92 10.07
N GLY A 237 -11.51 16.21 11.01
CA GLY A 237 -10.68 16.75 12.07
C GLY A 237 -9.80 15.65 12.65
N ALA A 238 -9.11 15.91 13.76
CA ALA A 238 -8.15 14.97 14.34
C ALA A 238 -8.73 13.57 14.61
N SER A 239 -10.04 13.45 14.89
CA SER A 239 -10.70 12.15 15.13
C SER A 239 -10.98 11.32 13.87
N SER A 240 -10.84 11.89 12.66
CA SER A 240 -11.06 11.19 11.38
C SER A 240 -9.76 10.92 10.61
N VAL A 241 -8.61 11.23 11.23
CA VAL A 241 -7.27 10.98 10.68
C VAL A 241 -6.83 9.58 11.06
N ILE A 242 -6.28 8.85 10.08
CA ILE A 242 -5.67 7.54 10.29
C ILE A 242 -4.19 7.71 10.57
N HIS A 243 -3.67 7.01 11.57
CA HIS A 243 -2.25 7.03 11.92
C HIS A 243 -1.60 5.67 11.74
N VAL A 244 -0.38 5.69 11.22
CA VAL A 244 0.45 4.51 10.98
C VAL A 244 1.79 4.65 11.70
N LYS A 245 2.28 3.55 12.27
CA LYS A 245 3.62 3.48 12.86
C LYS A 245 4.66 3.41 11.74
N SER A 246 5.50 4.44 11.62
CA SER A 246 6.53 4.53 10.58
C SER A 246 7.56 3.38 10.66
N ASP A 247 7.79 2.83 11.85
CA ASP A 247 8.65 1.65 12.03
C ASP A 247 8.13 0.40 11.28
N LYS A 248 6.81 0.23 11.19
CA LYS A 248 6.20 -0.90 10.47
C LYS A 248 6.39 -0.79 8.96
N VAL A 249 6.29 0.43 8.42
CA VAL A 249 6.60 0.73 7.02
C VAL A 249 8.07 0.42 6.70
N ALA A 250 9.00 0.83 7.57
CA ALA A 250 10.43 0.56 7.39
C ALA A 250 10.76 -0.94 7.44
N GLN A 251 10.08 -1.71 8.31
CA GLN A 251 10.22 -3.17 8.35
C GLN A 251 9.74 -3.84 7.06
N CYS A 252 8.57 -3.44 6.54
CA CYS A 252 8.09 -3.91 5.23
C CYS A 252 9.07 -3.54 4.10
N GLN A 253 9.63 -2.33 4.11
CA GLN A 253 10.62 -1.91 3.12
C GLN A 253 11.89 -2.77 3.17
N ALA A 254 12.46 -2.98 4.36
CA ALA A 254 13.68 -3.77 4.51
C ALA A 254 13.50 -5.20 3.99
N ILE A 255 12.39 -5.85 4.37
CA ILE A 255 12.08 -7.21 3.90
C ILE A 255 11.83 -7.22 2.39
N LEU A 256 11.02 -6.30 1.86
CA LEU A 256 10.75 -6.20 0.43
C LEU A 256 12.04 -6.06 -0.40
N HIS A 257 12.96 -5.20 0.01
CA HIS A 257 14.24 -4.98 -0.70
C HIS A 257 15.12 -6.24 -0.70
N SER A 258 15.07 -7.03 0.37
CA SER A 258 15.83 -8.29 0.46
C SER A 258 15.20 -9.45 -0.30
N MET A 259 13.89 -9.40 -0.53
CA MET A 259 13.16 -10.43 -1.26
C MET A 259 13.25 -10.22 -2.77
N LEU A 260 13.05 -9.00 -3.26
CA LEU A 260 12.99 -8.73 -4.69
C LEU A 260 14.30 -9.13 -5.41
N PRO A 261 14.23 -9.75 -6.60
CA PRO A 261 13.04 -9.91 -7.47
C PRO A 261 12.17 -11.13 -7.16
N ARG A 262 12.47 -11.89 -6.10
CA ARG A 262 11.73 -13.08 -5.71
C ARG A 262 10.37 -12.72 -5.12
N GLU A 263 9.35 -13.49 -5.48
CA GLU A 263 8.01 -13.32 -4.91
C GLU A 263 7.89 -13.99 -3.54
N SER A 264 8.34 -15.23 -3.42
CA SER A 264 8.25 -16.01 -2.17
C SER A 264 9.30 -17.12 -2.17
N ASN A 265 9.43 -17.87 -1.08
CA ASN A 265 10.44 -18.92 -0.98
C ASN A 265 10.36 -19.94 -2.13
N SER A 266 9.14 -20.31 -2.54
CA SER A 266 8.92 -21.25 -3.64
C SER A 266 8.82 -20.61 -5.04
N LYS A 267 8.61 -19.29 -5.14
CA LYS A 267 8.45 -18.57 -6.42
C LYS A 267 9.59 -17.60 -6.66
N GLU A 268 10.48 -18.00 -7.57
CA GLU A 268 11.68 -17.29 -7.96
C GLU A 268 11.43 -15.91 -8.60
N VAL A 269 10.31 -15.73 -9.27
CA VAL A 269 9.83 -14.47 -9.87
C VAL A 269 8.32 -14.58 -10.11
N ASP A 270 7.59 -13.48 -10.04
CA ASP A 270 6.15 -13.42 -10.28
C ASP A 270 5.77 -12.11 -10.99
N ALA A 271 4.86 -12.17 -11.96
CA ALA A 271 4.40 -11.01 -12.72
C ALA A 271 3.48 -10.08 -11.89
N GLY A 272 2.89 -10.57 -10.81
CA GLY A 272 2.14 -9.78 -9.82
C GLY A 272 2.99 -8.68 -9.19
N LEU A 273 4.31 -8.83 -9.15
CA LEU A 273 5.27 -7.80 -8.71
C LEU A 273 5.21 -6.52 -9.56
N LEU A 274 4.70 -6.56 -10.79
CA LEU A 274 4.45 -5.35 -11.59
C LEU A 274 3.49 -4.38 -10.89
N SER A 275 2.53 -4.91 -10.12
CA SER A 275 1.60 -4.09 -9.33
C SER A 275 2.25 -3.45 -8.09
N VAL A 276 3.41 -3.96 -7.67
CA VAL A 276 4.21 -3.49 -6.53
C VAL A 276 5.23 -2.46 -6.95
N ILE A 277 6.04 -2.77 -7.97
CA ILE A 277 7.10 -1.87 -8.44
C ILE A 277 6.52 -0.67 -9.23
N GLY A 278 5.36 -0.84 -9.84
CA GLY A 278 4.64 0.18 -10.59
C GLY A 278 3.24 0.46 -10.02
N PHE A 279 2.33 0.86 -10.90
CA PHE A 279 0.93 1.13 -10.52
C PHE A 279 0.22 -0.15 -10.06
N PRO A 280 -0.54 -0.14 -8.94
CA PRO A 280 -0.91 1.03 -8.14
C PRO A 280 0.03 1.35 -6.96
N ALA A 281 0.91 0.44 -6.56
CA ALA A 281 1.58 0.54 -5.27
C ALA A 281 2.79 1.50 -5.26
N PHE A 282 3.63 1.49 -6.30
CA PHE A 282 4.91 2.21 -6.34
C PHE A 282 5.74 2.03 -5.06
N ALA A 283 5.81 0.80 -4.57
CA ALA A 283 6.32 0.49 -3.23
C ALA A 283 7.85 0.44 -3.15
N VAL A 284 8.56 0.38 -4.28
CA VAL A 284 10.02 0.30 -4.34
C VAL A 284 10.59 1.67 -4.65
N ASP A 285 11.49 2.16 -3.81
CA ASP A 285 12.16 3.46 -3.94
C ASP A 285 13.61 3.36 -4.42
N ASP A 286 14.17 2.16 -4.49
CA ASP A 286 15.49 1.90 -5.07
C ASP A 286 15.35 1.56 -6.56
N GLU A 287 15.86 2.45 -7.42
CA GLU A 287 15.81 2.31 -8.88
C GLU A 287 16.54 1.06 -9.39
N SER A 288 17.62 0.63 -8.72
CA SER A 288 18.37 -0.56 -9.13
C SER A 288 17.59 -1.85 -8.88
N ILE A 289 16.95 -1.97 -7.72
CA ILE A 289 16.09 -3.11 -7.38
C ILE A 289 14.85 -3.13 -8.28
N LEU A 290 14.25 -1.96 -8.52
CA LEU A 290 13.09 -1.82 -9.41
C LEU A 290 13.41 -2.30 -10.82
N ASN A 291 14.47 -1.78 -11.43
CA ASN A 291 14.86 -2.14 -12.79
C ASN A 291 15.26 -3.61 -12.88
N HIS A 292 16.05 -4.12 -11.92
CA HIS A 292 16.40 -5.53 -11.87
C HIS A 292 15.16 -6.44 -11.78
N THR A 293 14.18 -6.08 -10.95
CA THR A 293 12.93 -6.83 -10.82
C THR A 293 12.11 -6.82 -12.10
N LYS A 294 11.98 -5.64 -12.73
CA LYS A 294 11.28 -5.52 -14.00
C LYS A 294 11.96 -6.39 -15.07
N ASP A 295 13.29 -6.28 -15.22
CA ASP A 295 14.05 -7.05 -16.20
C ASP A 295 13.91 -8.57 -15.99
N ASP A 296 13.93 -9.03 -14.74
CA ASP A 296 13.77 -10.46 -14.41
C ASP A 296 12.36 -10.99 -14.78
N ILE A 297 11.31 -10.18 -14.54
CA ILE A 297 9.93 -10.49 -14.97
C ILE A 297 9.86 -10.58 -16.50
N MET A 298 10.42 -9.58 -17.19
CA MET A 298 10.38 -9.51 -18.65
C MET A 298 11.15 -10.66 -19.29
N CYS A 299 12.34 -10.98 -18.78
CA CYS A 299 13.18 -12.04 -19.33
C CYS A 299 12.59 -13.45 -19.12
N LYS A 300 11.94 -13.70 -17.98
CA LYS A 300 11.50 -15.05 -17.59
C LYS A 300 10.03 -15.32 -17.85
N LEU A 301 9.17 -14.31 -17.75
CA LEU A 301 7.71 -14.49 -17.74
C LEU A 301 7.02 -13.93 -18.97
N GLN A 302 7.63 -12.99 -19.71
CA GLN A 302 7.02 -12.44 -20.92
C GLN A 302 6.91 -13.50 -22.02
N GLY A 303 5.72 -13.61 -22.60
CA GLY A 303 5.42 -14.42 -23.77
C GLY A 303 4.87 -13.56 -24.91
N LYS A 304 4.16 -14.19 -25.87
CA LYS A 304 3.55 -13.53 -27.04
C LYS A 304 2.15 -12.95 -26.74
N TYR A 305 1.49 -13.46 -25.70
CA TYR A 305 0.11 -13.17 -25.34
C TYR A 305 -0.04 -12.50 -23.97
N GLY A 306 1.06 -12.04 -23.38
CA GLY A 306 1.10 -11.47 -22.03
C GLY A 306 2.31 -11.96 -21.25
N CYS A 307 2.19 -12.01 -19.92
CA CYS A 307 3.17 -12.68 -19.06
C CYS A 307 2.56 -13.90 -18.37
N LYS A 308 3.37 -14.91 -18.11
CA LYS A 308 3.03 -15.98 -17.16
C LYS A 308 2.90 -15.38 -15.76
N ARG A 309 2.05 -15.95 -14.89
CA ARG A 309 1.95 -15.49 -13.50
C ARG A 309 3.27 -15.71 -12.76
N PHE A 310 3.75 -16.95 -12.77
CA PHE A 310 5.07 -17.38 -12.32
C PHE A 310 5.48 -18.63 -13.10
N LEU A 311 6.75 -19.01 -13.04
CA LEU A 311 7.26 -20.19 -13.75
C LEU A 311 6.62 -21.47 -13.22
N ARG A 312 6.33 -22.45 -14.08
CA ARG A 312 5.73 -23.74 -13.72
C ARG A 312 4.36 -23.64 -13.06
N ASP A 313 3.62 -22.61 -13.42
CA ASP A 313 2.23 -22.46 -13.01
C ASP A 313 1.30 -23.31 -13.87
N GLY A 314 0.60 -24.26 -13.24
CA GLY A 314 -0.34 -25.15 -13.90
C GLY A 314 -1.73 -24.55 -14.16
N TYR A 315 -2.05 -23.38 -13.60
CA TYR A 315 -3.43 -22.91 -13.60
C TYR A 315 -4.02 -22.72 -15.01
N LYS A 316 -5.16 -23.37 -15.23
CA LYS A 316 -5.92 -23.44 -16.49
C LYS A 316 -5.10 -23.98 -17.66
N THR A 317 -3.98 -24.64 -17.41
CA THR A 317 -3.32 -25.44 -18.44
C THR A 317 -4.16 -26.70 -18.69
N VAL A 318 -4.11 -27.22 -19.91
CA VAL A 318 -4.85 -28.44 -20.28
C VAL A 318 -4.36 -29.71 -19.56
N LYS A 319 -3.23 -29.64 -18.85
CA LYS A 319 -2.66 -30.73 -18.04
C LYS A 319 -3.01 -30.60 -16.55
N GLU A 320 -3.62 -29.50 -16.13
CA GLU A 320 -4.09 -29.33 -14.75
C GLU A 320 -5.29 -30.26 -14.48
N ASP A 321 -5.30 -30.93 -13.33
CA ASP A 321 -6.52 -31.57 -12.84
C ASP A 321 -7.44 -30.52 -12.22
N PRO A 322 -8.61 -30.22 -12.83
CA PRO A 322 -9.50 -29.18 -12.32
C PRO A 322 -10.21 -29.57 -11.02
N ASN A 323 -10.14 -30.84 -10.61
CA ASN A 323 -10.80 -31.34 -9.39
C ASN A 323 -9.88 -31.28 -8.16
N ARG A 324 -8.60 -30.94 -8.35
CA ARG A 324 -7.60 -30.91 -7.28
C ARG A 324 -6.99 -29.52 -7.15
N MET A 325 -6.98 -28.97 -5.94
CA MET A 325 -6.39 -27.65 -5.71
C MET A 325 -4.85 -27.69 -5.66
N TYR A 326 -4.25 -28.74 -5.10
CA TYR A 326 -2.79 -28.86 -4.95
C TYR A 326 -2.12 -29.57 -6.14
N TYR A 327 -0.82 -29.36 -6.27
CA TYR A 327 0.04 -30.01 -7.26
C TYR A 327 1.05 -30.93 -6.58
N GLU A 328 1.26 -32.11 -7.14
CA GLU A 328 2.40 -32.95 -6.79
C GLU A 328 3.69 -32.32 -7.30
N SER A 329 4.81 -32.51 -6.59
CA SER A 329 6.10 -31.92 -6.98
C SER A 329 6.55 -32.30 -8.39
N ALA A 330 6.11 -33.47 -8.89
CA ALA A 330 6.38 -33.91 -10.26
C ALA A 330 5.54 -33.14 -11.31
N GLU A 331 4.34 -32.69 -10.97
CA GLU A 331 3.44 -31.95 -11.87
C GLU A 331 3.95 -30.57 -12.22
N LEU A 332 4.68 -29.91 -11.32
CA LEU A 332 5.29 -28.61 -11.62
C LEU A 332 6.18 -28.67 -12.87
N LYS A 333 6.86 -29.80 -13.09
CA LYS A 333 7.69 -29.98 -14.29
C LYS A 333 6.86 -30.21 -15.56
N ILE A 334 5.64 -30.73 -15.42
CA ILE A 334 4.69 -30.90 -16.53
C ILE A 334 4.23 -29.52 -17.02
N PHE A 335 4.04 -28.55 -16.13
CA PHE A 335 3.57 -27.22 -16.53
C PHE A 335 4.64 -26.33 -17.17
N GLU A 336 5.91 -26.71 -17.05
CA GLU A 336 7.03 -25.97 -17.62
C GLU A 336 6.86 -25.77 -19.14
N ASN A 337 6.97 -24.52 -19.58
CA ASN A 337 6.80 -24.04 -20.97
C ASN A 337 5.37 -24.00 -21.51
N ILE A 338 4.39 -24.60 -20.83
CA ILE A 338 2.97 -24.54 -21.25
C ILE A 338 2.14 -23.62 -20.35
N GLU A 339 2.76 -22.91 -19.41
CA GLU A 339 2.09 -22.02 -18.46
C GLU A 339 1.25 -20.99 -19.21
N CYS A 340 0.03 -20.70 -18.74
CA CYS A 340 -0.85 -19.73 -19.37
C CYS A 340 -0.26 -18.31 -19.34
N GLU A 341 -0.47 -17.56 -20.43
CA GLU A 341 -0.02 -16.17 -20.55
C GLU A 341 -1.21 -15.22 -20.33
N TRP A 342 -1.01 -14.17 -19.53
CA TRP A 342 -2.06 -13.27 -19.08
C TRP A 342 -1.88 -11.87 -19.68
N PRO A 343 -2.83 -11.39 -20.50
CA PRO A 343 -2.76 -10.06 -21.13
C PRO A 343 -2.73 -8.89 -20.13
N VAL A 344 -3.19 -9.09 -18.89
CA VAL A 344 -3.22 -8.04 -17.85
C VAL A 344 -1.83 -7.44 -17.59
N PHE A 345 -0.76 -8.23 -17.74
CA PHE A 345 0.59 -7.75 -17.50
C PHE A 345 1.11 -6.82 -18.59
N TYR A 346 0.66 -6.98 -19.83
CA TYR A 346 0.91 -5.97 -20.86
C TYR A 346 0.22 -4.64 -20.53
N ILE A 347 -0.97 -4.69 -19.91
CA ILE A 347 -1.65 -3.47 -19.45
C ILE A 347 -0.86 -2.81 -18.32
N PHE A 348 -0.31 -3.59 -17.37
CA PHE A 348 0.60 -3.03 -16.36
C PHE A 348 1.84 -2.38 -16.98
N LEU A 349 2.44 -3.00 -18.00
CA LEU A 349 3.59 -2.43 -18.72
C LEU A 349 3.22 -1.19 -19.54
N MET A 350 2.02 -1.14 -20.12
CA MET A 350 1.49 0.06 -20.76
C MET A 350 1.28 1.19 -19.74
N LEU A 351 0.71 0.88 -18.56
CA LEU A 351 0.53 1.83 -17.46
C LEU A 351 1.88 2.36 -16.98
N ASP A 352 2.87 1.49 -16.79
CA ASP A 352 4.25 1.87 -16.47
C ASP A 352 4.83 2.85 -17.50
N GLY A 353 4.62 2.59 -18.80
CA GLY A 353 4.96 3.52 -19.88
C GLY A 353 4.24 4.87 -19.76
N ILE A 354 2.96 4.88 -19.38
CA ILE A 354 2.18 6.11 -19.13
C ILE A 354 2.76 6.92 -17.96
N PHE A 355 3.07 6.26 -16.83
CA PHE A 355 3.59 6.93 -15.64
C PHE A 355 5.03 7.46 -15.83
N SER A 356 5.85 6.74 -16.59
CA SER A 356 7.22 7.15 -16.97
C SER A 356 7.25 8.10 -18.18
N ASN A 357 6.10 8.34 -18.85
CA ASN A 357 5.99 9.11 -20.08
C ASN A 357 6.85 8.53 -21.25
N ASN A 358 7.05 7.21 -21.26
CA ASN A 358 7.72 6.49 -22.34
C ASN A 358 6.72 6.16 -23.47
N LYS A 359 6.74 6.97 -24.54
CA LYS A 359 5.80 6.82 -25.66
C LYS A 359 5.99 5.56 -26.49
N GLU A 360 7.22 5.05 -26.58
CA GLU A 360 7.54 3.85 -27.35
C GLU A 360 6.91 2.63 -26.67
N GLN A 361 7.15 2.49 -25.37
CA GLN A 361 6.54 1.46 -24.52
C GLN A 361 5.00 1.51 -24.56
N ILE A 362 4.41 2.71 -24.52
CA ILE A 362 2.95 2.87 -24.61
C ILE A 362 2.41 2.33 -25.95
N SER A 363 3.10 2.61 -27.06
CA SER A 363 2.66 2.15 -28.39
C SER A 363 2.82 0.64 -28.53
N GLU A 364 3.98 0.11 -28.14
CA GLU A 364 4.31 -1.31 -28.20
C GLU A 364 3.25 -2.17 -27.49
N TYR A 365 2.98 -1.88 -26.22
CA TYR A 365 2.02 -2.67 -25.45
C TYR A 365 0.58 -2.40 -25.85
N HIS A 366 0.25 -1.19 -26.32
CA HIS A 366 -1.09 -0.94 -26.85
C HIS A 366 -1.39 -1.80 -28.08
N ASP A 367 -0.45 -1.86 -29.03
CA ASP A 367 -0.62 -2.62 -30.26
C ASP A 367 -0.64 -4.13 -29.96
N ALA A 368 0.22 -4.59 -29.04
CA ALA A 368 0.19 -5.96 -28.55
C ALA A 368 -1.14 -6.32 -27.87
N ILE A 369 -1.71 -5.43 -27.03
CA ILE A 369 -3.02 -5.68 -26.40
C ILE A 369 -4.14 -5.68 -27.44
N ASP A 370 -4.11 -4.77 -28.42
CA ASP A 370 -5.12 -4.66 -29.48
C ASP A 370 -5.22 -5.95 -30.32
N ASP A 371 -4.09 -6.62 -30.57
CA ASP A 371 -4.00 -7.92 -31.25
C ASP A 371 -4.55 -9.09 -30.40
N LEU A 372 -4.54 -8.94 -29.07
CA LEU A 372 -5.04 -9.92 -28.11
C LEU A 372 -6.51 -9.70 -27.72
N MET A 373 -7.18 -8.68 -28.27
CA MET A 373 -8.60 -8.49 -28.00
C MET A 373 -9.46 -9.44 -28.83
N ILE A 374 -10.53 -9.93 -28.21
CA ILE A 374 -11.53 -10.76 -28.89
C ILE A 374 -12.86 -10.02 -29.00
N TYR A 375 -13.62 -10.34 -30.05
CA TYR A 375 -14.93 -9.73 -30.28
C TYR A 375 -16.02 -10.52 -29.57
N LEU A 376 -16.83 -9.83 -28.78
CA LEU A 376 -18.10 -10.35 -28.30
C LEU A 376 -19.14 -10.40 -29.46
N PRO A 377 -20.25 -11.14 -29.31
CA PRO A 377 -21.31 -11.20 -30.32
C PRO A 377 -21.91 -9.84 -30.72
N ASP A 378 -21.81 -8.86 -29.83
CA ASP A 378 -22.27 -7.48 -30.06
C ASP A 378 -21.19 -6.57 -30.68
N ALA A 379 -20.12 -7.18 -31.21
CA ALA A 379 -18.93 -6.55 -31.80
C ALA A 379 -18.09 -5.70 -30.83
N SER A 380 -18.31 -5.79 -29.52
CA SER A 380 -17.44 -5.14 -28.53
C SER A 380 -16.11 -5.90 -28.42
N LYS A 381 -14.97 -5.19 -28.48
CA LYS A 381 -13.65 -5.77 -28.20
C LYS A 381 -13.44 -5.91 -26.69
N VAL A 382 -13.04 -7.10 -26.25
CA VAL A 382 -12.79 -7.41 -24.84
C VAL A 382 -11.50 -8.18 -24.65
N ILE A 383 -10.97 -8.14 -23.42
CA ILE A 383 -9.73 -8.80 -23.06
C ILE A 383 -10.05 -10.10 -22.29
N PRO A 384 -9.54 -11.27 -22.72
CA PRO A 384 -9.68 -12.51 -21.98
C PRO A 384 -8.79 -12.54 -20.73
N GLU A 385 -9.08 -13.45 -19.80
CA GLU A 385 -8.26 -13.66 -18.59
C GLU A 385 -6.85 -14.13 -18.98
N LEU A 386 -6.76 -15.12 -19.87
CA LEU A 386 -5.50 -15.74 -20.27
C LEU A 386 -5.54 -16.39 -21.64
N TYR A 387 -4.36 -16.82 -22.09
CA TYR A 387 -4.12 -17.61 -23.30
C TYR A 387 -3.40 -18.91 -22.96
N TYR A 388 -4.02 -20.04 -23.32
CA TYR A 388 -3.52 -21.40 -23.02
C TYR A 388 -3.10 -22.15 -24.28
N VAL A 389 -2.18 -23.11 -24.11
CA VAL A 389 -1.75 -24.03 -25.17
C VAL A 389 -2.82 -25.11 -25.36
N PRO A 390 -3.41 -25.28 -26.56
CA PRO A 390 -4.39 -26.33 -26.82
C PRO A 390 -3.81 -27.74 -26.62
N GLU A 391 -4.63 -28.69 -26.17
CA GLU A 391 -4.22 -30.06 -25.86
C GLU A 391 -3.48 -30.74 -27.02
N GLU A 392 -4.00 -30.55 -28.24
CA GLU A 392 -3.43 -31.10 -29.47
C GLU A 392 -2.04 -30.55 -29.82
N LYS A 393 -1.61 -29.45 -29.19
CA LYS A 393 -0.34 -28.76 -29.46
C LYS A 393 0.68 -28.86 -28.31
N VAL A 394 0.31 -29.42 -27.16
CA VAL A 394 1.17 -29.48 -25.97
C VAL A 394 2.50 -30.16 -26.25
N ASP A 395 2.47 -31.33 -26.91
CA ASP A 395 3.70 -32.08 -27.21
C ASP A 395 4.65 -31.35 -28.18
N LEU A 396 4.10 -30.48 -29.03
CA LEU A 396 4.88 -29.63 -29.93
C LEU A 396 5.50 -28.45 -29.17
N GLU A 397 4.74 -27.85 -28.26
CA GLU A 397 5.22 -26.75 -27.41
C GLU A 397 6.36 -27.22 -26.49
N TYR A 398 6.30 -28.44 -25.94
CA TYR A 398 7.42 -28.99 -25.17
C TYR A 398 8.70 -29.17 -25.99
N LYS A 399 8.59 -29.52 -27.28
CA LYS A 399 9.76 -29.70 -28.16
C LYS A 399 10.40 -28.37 -28.53
N THR A 400 9.58 -27.36 -28.78
CA THR A 400 10.03 -26.01 -29.15
C THR A 400 9.16 -24.99 -28.41
N PRO A 401 9.56 -24.56 -27.20
CA PRO A 401 8.82 -23.59 -26.41
C PRO A 401 8.55 -22.28 -27.17
N GLY A 402 7.35 -21.73 -27.04
CA GLY A 402 6.91 -20.50 -27.70
C GLY A 402 6.56 -20.65 -29.18
N SER A 403 6.47 -21.89 -29.70
CA SER A 403 6.22 -22.12 -31.14
C SER A 403 4.74 -22.24 -31.49
N GLN A 404 3.88 -22.59 -30.54
CA GLN A 404 2.48 -22.89 -30.80
C GLN A 404 1.57 -21.68 -30.53
N ASP A 405 0.60 -21.45 -31.42
CA ASP A 405 -0.44 -20.46 -31.16
C ASP A 405 -1.37 -20.92 -30.03
N ARG A 406 -1.63 -19.99 -29.10
CA ARG A 406 -2.47 -20.17 -27.91
C ARG A 406 -3.91 -19.73 -28.18
N LYS A 407 -4.87 -20.32 -27.46
CA LYS A 407 -6.30 -19.98 -27.53
C LYS A 407 -6.70 -19.13 -26.31
N PRO A 408 -7.60 -18.15 -26.46
CA PRO A 408 -8.12 -17.40 -25.31
C PRO A 408 -8.92 -18.33 -24.40
N GLY A 409 -8.78 -18.14 -23.08
CA GLY A 409 -9.45 -18.94 -22.06
C GLY A 409 -9.77 -18.15 -20.80
N GLY A 410 -10.37 -18.83 -19.83
CA GLY A 410 -10.82 -18.23 -18.59
C GLY A 410 -12.05 -17.33 -18.77
N GLN A 411 -12.12 -16.24 -17.99
CA GLN A 411 -13.20 -15.26 -18.05
C GLN A 411 -13.05 -14.34 -19.25
N VAL A 412 -14.19 -14.07 -19.91
CA VAL A 412 -14.28 -13.18 -21.07
C VAL A 412 -15.57 -12.37 -20.96
N PRO A 413 -15.50 -11.03 -20.77
CA PRO A 413 -14.31 -10.24 -20.44
C PRO A 413 -13.73 -10.63 -19.06
N HIS A 414 -12.43 -10.48 -18.90
CA HIS A 414 -11.80 -10.49 -17.57
C HIS A 414 -11.90 -9.09 -16.95
N LEU A 415 -12.65 -8.97 -15.84
CA LEU A 415 -12.98 -7.69 -15.19
C LEU A 415 -11.75 -6.85 -14.86
N TRP A 416 -10.73 -7.48 -14.28
CA TRP A 416 -9.49 -6.80 -13.90
C TRP A 416 -8.74 -6.25 -15.12
N SER A 417 -8.51 -7.09 -16.15
CA SER A 417 -7.86 -6.64 -17.41
C SER A 417 -8.65 -5.52 -18.07
N GLN A 418 -9.97 -5.70 -18.19
CA GLN A 418 -10.83 -4.74 -18.88
C GLN A 418 -10.83 -3.38 -18.18
N SER A 419 -10.87 -3.36 -16.85
CA SER A 419 -10.84 -2.13 -16.07
C SER A 419 -9.52 -1.38 -16.23
N LEU A 420 -8.38 -2.05 -16.02
CA LEU A 420 -7.08 -1.41 -16.16
C LEU A 420 -6.83 -0.91 -17.58
N PHE A 421 -7.31 -1.63 -18.60
CA PHE A 421 -7.20 -1.17 -19.99
C PHE A 421 -8.00 0.11 -20.23
N ILE A 422 -9.25 0.19 -19.76
CA ILE A 422 -10.07 1.41 -19.89
C ILE A 422 -9.37 2.59 -19.18
N LEU A 423 -8.85 2.37 -17.98
CA LEU A 423 -8.10 3.39 -17.24
C LEU A 423 -6.85 3.84 -18.01
N ALA A 424 -6.06 2.90 -18.54
CA ALA A 424 -4.88 3.18 -19.36
C ALA A 424 -5.25 3.98 -20.62
N MET A 425 -6.35 3.64 -21.28
CA MET A 425 -6.83 4.36 -22.47
C MET A 425 -7.29 5.78 -22.15
N LEU A 426 -7.99 5.99 -21.03
CA LEU A 426 -8.37 7.33 -20.57
C LEU A 426 -7.13 8.22 -20.32
N MET A 427 -6.06 7.64 -19.78
CA MET A 427 -4.78 8.35 -19.57
C MET A 427 -3.98 8.56 -20.87
N LYS A 428 -3.84 7.52 -21.72
CA LYS A 428 -3.19 7.60 -23.04
C LYS A 428 -3.86 8.68 -23.89
N GLU A 429 -5.19 8.72 -23.87
CA GLU A 429 -5.98 9.73 -24.57
C GLU A 429 -6.07 11.06 -23.80
N LYS A 430 -5.35 11.24 -22.69
CA LYS A 430 -5.26 12.51 -21.93
C LYS A 430 -6.59 13.06 -21.42
N PHE A 431 -7.60 12.21 -21.22
CA PHE A 431 -8.82 12.61 -20.52
C PHE A 431 -8.56 12.82 -19.02
N ILE A 432 -7.69 11.99 -18.47
CA ILE A 432 -7.14 12.11 -17.12
C ILE A 432 -5.61 12.03 -17.21
N THR A 433 -4.93 12.53 -16.19
CA THR A 433 -3.48 12.56 -16.08
C THR A 433 -3.02 11.60 -14.97
N PRO A 434 -1.77 11.10 -15.01
CA PRO A 434 -1.24 10.23 -13.97
C PRO A 434 -1.37 10.81 -12.54
N GLY A 435 -1.17 12.12 -12.36
CA GLY A 435 -1.32 12.77 -11.06
C GLY A 435 -2.75 12.87 -10.55
N GLU A 436 -3.75 12.68 -11.42
CA GLU A 436 -5.15 12.61 -11.01
C GLU A 436 -5.51 11.20 -10.50
N VAL A 437 -4.85 10.15 -10.99
CA VAL A 437 -5.04 8.74 -10.54
C VAL A 437 -4.10 8.38 -9.37
N ASP A 438 -3.03 9.15 -9.17
CA ASP A 438 -2.12 9.07 -8.02
C ASP A 438 -1.98 10.46 -7.33
N PRO A 439 -3.06 10.98 -6.71
CA PRO A 439 -3.05 12.27 -6.02
C PRO A 439 -2.09 12.31 -4.83
N LEU A 440 -1.79 11.17 -4.21
CA LEU A 440 -0.81 11.05 -3.12
C LEU A 440 0.65 11.02 -3.62
N ASN A 441 0.87 11.11 -4.94
CA ASN A 441 2.18 11.17 -5.58
C ASN A 441 3.13 10.02 -5.22
N ARG A 442 2.59 8.83 -5.00
CA ARG A 442 3.39 7.63 -4.66
C ARG A 442 4.42 7.30 -5.74
N ARG A 443 4.12 7.56 -7.02
CA ARG A 443 5.08 7.37 -8.13
C ARG A 443 6.38 8.17 -7.98
N GLN A 444 6.40 9.17 -7.09
CA GLN A 444 7.59 10.00 -6.84
C GLN A 444 8.50 9.42 -5.75
N SER A 445 8.22 8.22 -5.24
CA SER A 445 9.00 7.52 -4.22
C SER A 445 10.49 7.36 -4.57
N ILE A 446 10.81 7.23 -5.86
CA ILE A 446 12.17 7.05 -6.40
C ILE A 446 12.96 8.37 -6.41
N ARG A 447 12.31 9.53 -6.22
CA ARG A 447 13.03 10.81 -6.29
C ARG A 447 14.11 10.89 -5.20
N PRO A 448 15.33 11.34 -5.54
CA PRO A 448 16.40 11.45 -4.56
C PRO A 448 15.96 12.37 -3.42
N LYS A 449 16.08 11.86 -2.20
CA LYS A 449 15.77 12.62 -1.01
C LYS A 449 16.79 13.73 -0.80
N PRO A 450 16.37 14.90 -0.29
CA PRO A 450 17.32 15.90 0.19
C PRO A 450 18.17 15.30 1.32
N ASP A 451 19.39 15.81 1.49
CA ASP A 451 20.24 15.43 2.61
C ASP A 451 19.53 15.68 3.95
N LEU A 452 19.29 14.60 4.69
CA LEU A 452 18.59 14.65 5.97
C LEU A 452 19.59 14.94 7.09
N VAL A 453 19.30 15.97 7.87
CA VAL A 453 20.00 16.29 9.11
C VAL A 453 19.19 15.75 10.28
N VAL A 454 19.80 14.88 11.09
CA VAL A 454 19.17 14.35 12.30
C VAL A 454 19.37 15.36 13.43
N GLN A 455 18.29 15.81 14.05
CA GLN A 455 18.35 16.70 15.20
C GLN A 455 18.49 15.85 16.47
N VAL A 456 19.36 16.29 17.39
CA VAL A 456 19.59 15.58 18.66
C VAL A 456 19.44 16.57 19.81
N ALA A 457 18.49 16.29 20.71
CA ALA A 457 18.31 17.00 21.94
C ALA A 457 18.84 16.16 23.10
N VAL A 458 19.99 16.57 23.66
CA VAL A 458 20.53 15.96 24.88
C VAL A 458 20.00 16.72 26.09
N LEU A 459 19.44 15.99 27.05
CA LEU A 459 18.82 16.52 28.25
C LEU A 459 19.47 15.91 29.49
N ALA A 460 19.63 16.71 30.54
CA ALA A 460 20.01 16.19 31.84
C ALA A 460 18.76 15.75 32.63
N GLU A 461 18.83 14.61 33.32
CA GLU A 461 17.78 14.16 34.25
C GLU A 461 17.44 15.23 35.29
N ASP A 462 18.49 15.81 35.90
CA ASP A 462 18.35 16.88 36.89
C ASP A 462 19.54 17.87 36.86
N THR A 463 19.53 18.83 37.79
CA THR A 463 20.55 19.87 37.92
C THR A 463 21.94 19.31 38.27
N LEU A 464 22.03 18.17 38.96
CA LEU A 464 23.32 17.56 39.31
C LEU A 464 23.98 16.96 38.06
N VAL A 465 23.23 16.19 37.28
CA VAL A 465 23.69 15.66 35.98
C VAL A 465 24.06 16.81 35.03
N GLN A 466 23.27 17.88 35.01
CA GLN A 466 23.55 19.07 34.21
C GLN A 466 24.88 19.73 34.58
N GLN A 467 25.21 19.84 35.87
CA GLN A 467 26.48 20.39 36.33
C GLN A 467 27.68 19.51 35.92
N ILE A 468 27.53 18.19 35.97
CA ILE A 468 28.56 17.23 35.53
C ILE A 468 28.78 17.31 34.01
N LEU A 469 27.72 17.45 33.21
CA LEU A 469 27.85 17.70 31.77
C LEU A 469 28.54 19.03 31.49
N LYS A 470 28.19 20.07 32.26
CA LYS A 470 28.78 21.41 32.13
C LYS A 470 30.28 21.43 32.44
N SER A 471 30.77 20.61 33.36
CA SER A 471 32.21 20.48 33.64
C SER A 471 33.01 19.87 32.47
N HIS A 472 32.31 19.26 31.51
CA HIS A 472 32.88 18.70 30.27
C HIS A 472 32.59 19.57 29.04
N ASP A 473 32.28 20.86 29.23
CA ASP A 473 31.91 21.83 28.18
C ASP A 473 30.65 21.45 27.38
N ILE A 474 29.75 20.66 28.00
CA ILE A 474 28.46 20.28 27.41
C ILE A 474 27.35 21.05 28.11
N VAL A 475 26.80 22.04 27.41
CA VAL A 475 25.67 22.84 27.89
C VAL A 475 24.36 22.24 27.39
N VAL A 476 23.54 21.76 28.32
CA VAL A 476 22.22 21.16 28.06
C VAL A 476 21.17 21.71 29.01
N GLN A 477 19.91 21.62 28.62
CA GLN A 477 18.76 21.86 29.50
C GLN A 477 18.43 20.60 30.32
N THR A 478 17.86 20.77 31.51
CA THR A 478 17.24 19.66 32.24
C THR A 478 15.91 19.24 31.61
N VAL A 479 15.41 18.07 31.96
CA VAL A 479 14.05 17.63 31.57
C VAL A 479 12.98 18.64 32.00
N ALA A 480 13.12 19.26 33.18
CA ALA A 480 12.18 20.27 33.68
C ALA A 480 12.27 21.60 32.91
N GLU A 481 13.48 22.01 32.51
CA GLU A 481 13.73 23.24 31.74
C GLU A 481 13.25 23.16 30.29
N ALA A 482 12.99 21.95 29.77
CA ALA A 482 12.49 21.76 28.41
C ALA A 482 11.02 22.18 28.20
N ALA A 483 10.30 22.55 29.27
CA ALA A 483 8.94 23.06 29.19
C ALA A 483 8.85 24.25 28.20
N PRO A 484 7.81 24.31 27.35
CA PRO A 484 6.52 23.60 27.43
C PRO A 484 6.49 22.21 26.77
N ILE A 485 7.62 21.66 26.33
CA ILE A 485 7.67 20.29 25.76
C ILE A 485 7.80 19.28 26.90
N PHE A 486 6.85 18.35 26.98
CA PHE A 486 6.86 17.29 27.98
C PHE A 486 7.58 16.07 27.43
N ILE A 487 8.63 15.63 28.13
CA ILE A 487 9.40 14.44 27.75
C ILE A 487 8.85 13.22 28.48
N TYR A 488 8.53 12.18 27.72
CA TYR A 488 8.05 10.91 28.25
C TYR A 488 8.87 9.74 27.71
N PRO A 489 8.89 8.60 28.40
CA PRO A 489 9.47 7.37 27.86
C PRO A 489 8.57 6.77 26.77
N ALA A 490 9.15 6.00 25.85
CA ALA A 490 8.45 5.35 24.73
C ALA A 490 7.20 4.54 25.16
N ARG A 491 7.21 3.94 26.36
CA ARG A 491 6.05 3.21 26.91
C ARG A 491 4.75 4.04 26.98
N VAL A 492 4.87 5.36 27.19
CA VAL A 492 3.71 6.25 27.23
C VAL A 492 3.13 6.42 25.83
N LEU A 493 3.98 6.52 24.80
CA LEU A 493 3.55 6.57 23.41
C LEU A 493 2.83 5.28 23.00
N ILE A 494 3.34 4.12 23.43
CA ILE A 494 2.67 2.82 23.24
C ILE A 494 1.27 2.83 23.87
N HIS A 495 1.13 3.37 25.08
CA HIS A 495 -0.17 3.47 25.76
C HIS A 495 -1.13 4.41 25.02
N VAL A 496 -0.64 5.53 24.47
CA VAL A 496 -1.46 6.43 23.65
C VAL A 496 -1.93 5.72 22.38
N PHE A 497 -1.04 5.04 21.66
CA PHE A 497 -1.40 4.29 20.45
C PHE A 497 -2.39 3.17 20.71
N LYS A 498 -2.42 2.58 21.92
CA LYS A 498 -3.38 1.54 22.28
C LYS A 498 -4.83 2.00 22.10
N HIS A 499 -5.13 3.24 22.44
CA HIS A 499 -6.49 3.81 22.32
C HIS A 499 -6.87 4.17 20.89
N LEU A 500 -5.92 4.14 19.94
CA LEU A 500 -6.18 4.43 18.54
C LEU A 500 -7.02 3.30 17.94
N GLY A 501 -8.20 3.64 17.39
CA GLY A 501 -9.15 2.68 16.82
C GLY A 501 -9.94 1.88 17.87
N GLU A 502 -9.91 2.26 19.15
CA GLU A 502 -10.79 1.65 20.17
C GLU A 502 -12.25 2.00 19.86
N ASN A 503 -13.10 0.99 19.67
CA ASN A 503 -14.53 1.20 19.40
C ASN A 503 -15.40 0.22 20.20
N LYS A 504 -16.12 0.75 21.18
CA LYS A 504 -16.97 -0.04 22.08
C LYS A 504 -18.19 -0.66 21.42
N LYS A 505 -18.73 -0.05 20.34
CA LYS A 505 -19.92 -0.58 19.67
C LYS A 505 -19.60 -1.82 18.82
N MET A 506 -18.38 -1.86 18.29
CA MET A 506 -17.87 -2.94 17.45
C MET A 506 -16.93 -3.89 18.19
N GLU A 507 -16.76 -3.69 19.51
CA GLU A 507 -15.88 -4.49 20.37
C GLU A 507 -14.40 -4.50 19.93
N LEU A 508 -13.96 -3.41 19.28
CA LEU A 508 -12.57 -3.23 18.85
C LEU A 508 -11.72 -2.64 19.97
N THR A 509 -10.61 -3.30 20.30
CA THR A 509 -9.73 -2.88 21.41
C THR A 509 -8.66 -1.86 21.02
N GLY A 510 -8.55 -1.51 19.74
CA GLY A 510 -7.51 -0.62 19.21
C GLY A 510 -6.17 -1.32 18.96
N ASN A 511 -5.06 -0.61 19.14
CA ASN A 511 -3.73 -1.14 18.82
C ASN A 511 -3.23 -2.16 19.86
N VAL A 512 -2.83 -3.33 19.39
CA VAL A 512 -2.30 -4.44 20.22
C VAL A 512 -0.76 -4.42 20.30
N CYS A 513 -0.10 -3.71 19.39
CA CYS A 513 1.36 -3.68 19.29
C CYS A 513 2.01 -2.89 20.44
N GLY A 514 2.71 -3.63 21.31
CA GLY A 514 3.41 -3.13 22.49
C GLY A 514 4.82 -2.55 22.26
N GLU A 515 5.19 -2.28 21.00
CA GLU A 515 6.53 -1.77 20.65
C GLU A 515 6.42 -0.47 19.82
N THR A 516 7.41 0.40 19.96
CA THR A 516 7.60 1.60 19.14
C THR A 516 9.09 1.81 18.94
N GLY A 517 9.51 1.94 17.69
CA GLY A 517 10.91 2.07 17.35
C GLY A 517 11.39 3.52 17.36
N VAL A 518 12.60 3.71 16.85
CA VAL A 518 13.26 5.01 16.81
C VAL A 518 12.53 5.98 15.87
N LEU A 519 11.87 5.52 14.81
CA LEU A 519 11.14 6.40 13.90
C LEU A 519 9.94 7.04 14.61
N GLY A 520 9.16 6.24 15.36
CA GLY A 520 8.04 6.77 16.14
C GLY A 520 8.44 7.65 17.32
N THR A 521 9.59 7.41 17.95
CA THR A 521 10.05 8.22 19.10
C THR A 521 10.79 9.50 18.69
N SER A 522 11.30 9.57 17.45
CA SER A 522 12.08 10.72 16.96
C SER A 522 11.23 11.85 16.36
N MET A 523 9.99 12.00 16.82
CA MET A 523 9.06 13.05 16.39
C MET A 523 8.34 13.64 17.59
N LEU A 524 7.75 14.83 17.39
CA LEU A 524 6.92 15.46 18.40
C LEU A 524 5.44 15.20 18.13
N TYR A 525 4.70 15.05 19.22
CA TYR A 525 3.26 14.81 19.19
C TYR A 525 2.55 15.95 19.89
N THR A 526 1.39 16.35 19.37
CA THR A 526 0.52 17.32 20.02
C THR A 526 -0.67 16.58 20.60
N LEU A 527 -0.85 16.64 21.92
CA LEU A 527 -1.99 16.02 22.59
C LEU A 527 -2.66 17.04 23.50
N HIS A 528 -3.94 17.35 23.23
CA HIS A 528 -4.70 18.37 23.96
C HIS A 528 -3.96 19.72 24.08
N GLY A 529 -3.29 20.16 23.01
CA GLY A 529 -2.53 21.41 22.97
C GLY A 529 -1.18 21.40 23.69
N LYS A 530 -0.75 20.24 24.22
CA LYS A 530 0.58 20.04 24.80
C LYS A 530 1.49 19.34 23.80
N ILE A 531 2.75 19.76 23.74
CA ILE A 531 3.76 19.13 22.88
C ILE A 531 4.49 18.06 23.70
N LEU A 532 4.55 16.85 23.15
CA LEU A 532 5.17 15.68 23.75
C LEU A 532 6.39 15.26 22.91
N ALA A 533 7.49 14.95 23.59
CA ALA A 533 8.67 14.30 23.03
C ALA A 533 8.87 12.94 23.71
N PHE A 534 9.37 11.95 22.98
CA PHE A 534 9.60 10.62 23.52
C PHE A 534 11.07 10.25 23.48
N VAL A 535 11.57 9.71 24.60
CA VAL A 535 12.91 9.13 24.66
C VAL A 535 12.86 7.74 24.01
N PRO A 536 13.83 7.38 23.14
CA PRO A 536 13.94 6.05 22.55
C PRO A 536 13.86 4.92 23.57
N GLN A 537 13.25 3.80 23.16
CA GLN A 537 12.95 2.68 24.06
C GLN A 537 14.21 2.06 24.69
N PHE A 538 15.34 2.03 23.98
CA PHE A 538 16.59 1.46 24.50
C PHE A 538 17.20 2.24 25.68
N LEU A 539 16.75 3.49 25.91
CA LEU A 539 17.13 4.32 27.06
C LEU A 539 16.17 4.16 28.26
N ASP A 540 15.11 3.34 28.15
CA ASP A 540 14.17 3.10 29.24
C ASP A 540 14.70 2.04 30.22
N HIS A 541 15.35 2.50 31.29
CA HIS A 541 15.94 1.64 32.33
C HIS A 541 14.92 0.75 33.06
N HIS A 542 13.63 1.09 33.01
CA HIS A 542 12.59 0.30 33.68
C HIS A 542 12.19 -0.96 32.92
N GLN A 543 12.52 -1.05 31.63
CA GLN A 543 12.12 -2.16 30.76
C GLN A 543 13.30 -3.02 30.30
N PHE A 544 14.51 -2.46 30.16
CA PHE A 544 15.67 -3.17 29.61
C PHE A 544 16.88 -3.11 30.53
N TYR A 545 17.32 -4.27 31.03
CA TYR A 545 18.60 -4.40 31.76
C TYR A 545 19.80 -3.99 30.91
N LEU A 546 19.71 -4.12 29.58
CA LEU A 546 20.74 -3.69 28.63
C LEU A 546 20.98 -2.17 28.65
N ALA A 547 20.03 -1.37 29.14
CA ALA A 547 20.21 0.06 29.29
C ALA A 547 21.22 0.45 30.40
N LEU A 548 21.72 -0.53 31.17
CA LEU A 548 22.80 -0.31 32.15
C LEU A 548 24.20 -0.40 31.52
N ASP A 549 24.31 -0.93 30.29
CA ASP A 549 25.56 -0.98 29.54
C ASP A 549 25.70 0.27 28.67
N ASN A 550 26.47 1.24 29.15
CA ASN A 550 26.66 2.52 28.47
C ASN A 550 27.43 2.41 27.14
N ASP A 551 28.27 1.38 26.97
CA ASP A 551 28.98 1.15 25.71
C ASP A 551 27.97 0.66 24.66
N LEU A 552 27.09 -0.27 25.04
CA LEU A 552 25.99 -0.69 24.20
C LEU A 552 25.03 0.47 23.88
N LEU A 553 24.66 1.29 24.86
CA LEU A 553 23.82 2.49 24.63
C LEU A 553 24.46 3.45 23.61
N ALA A 554 25.77 3.68 23.73
CA ALA A 554 26.50 4.52 22.81
C ALA A 554 26.48 3.96 21.38
N ASP A 555 26.61 2.64 21.21
CA ASP A 555 26.57 2.01 19.89
C ASP A 555 25.15 1.95 19.30
N LEU A 556 24.13 1.64 20.11
CA LEU A 556 22.72 1.70 19.70
C LEU A 556 22.35 3.11 19.22
N THR A 557 22.77 4.16 19.94
CA THR A 557 22.53 5.55 19.53
C THR A 557 23.13 5.87 18.15
N LYS A 558 24.34 5.38 17.85
CA LYS A 558 24.98 5.60 16.53
C LYS A 558 24.22 4.87 15.42
N ASN A 559 23.77 3.65 15.69
CA ASN A 559 23.03 2.83 14.74
C ASN A 559 21.66 3.45 14.44
N ASP A 560 20.95 3.90 15.48
CA ASP A 560 19.64 4.53 15.36
C ASP A 560 19.68 5.84 14.58
N ILE A 561 20.71 6.68 14.78
CA ILE A 561 20.90 7.89 13.98
C ILE A 561 21.13 7.56 12.49
N SER A 562 21.90 6.52 12.19
CA SER A 562 22.08 6.02 10.81
C SER A 562 20.79 5.45 10.23
N PHE A 563 20.04 4.70 11.03
CA PHE A 563 18.76 4.16 10.66
C PHE A 563 17.74 5.26 10.33
N LEU A 564 17.67 6.32 11.13
CA LEU A 564 16.82 7.49 10.88
C LEU A 564 17.17 8.17 9.55
N ARG A 565 18.45 8.39 9.25
CA ARG A 565 18.88 8.97 7.97
C ARG A 565 18.30 8.23 6.77
N ASN A 566 18.35 6.90 6.80
CA ASN A 566 17.98 6.06 5.66
C ASN A 566 16.45 5.86 5.57
N ASN A 567 15.77 5.78 6.72
CA ASN A 567 14.38 5.34 6.79
C ASN A 567 13.36 6.46 7.08
N TRP A 568 13.80 7.70 7.37
CA TRP A 568 12.87 8.81 7.59
C TRP A 568 12.09 9.16 6.33
N ARG A 569 10.76 9.17 6.44
CA ARG A 569 9.82 9.51 5.34
C ARG A 569 8.81 10.60 5.72
N GLU A 570 8.85 11.03 6.97
CA GLU A 570 7.90 12.00 7.50
C GLU A 570 8.29 13.43 7.08
N LEU A 571 7.31 14.33 7.08
CA LEU A 571 7.55 15.75 6.84
C LEU A 571 8.39 16.34 7.99
N GLY A 572 9.42 17.13 7.67
CA GLY A 572 10.31 17.72 8.68
C GLY A 572 11.51 16.82 9.03
N ARG A 573 12.28 17.23 10.03
CA ARG A 573 13.51 16.53 10.45
C ARG A 573 13.26 15.60 11.65
N PRO A 574 13.91 14.42 11.70
CA PRO A 574 13.87 13.57 12.89
C PRO A 574 14.56 14.27 14.06
N THR A 575 13.92 14.27 15.22
CA THR A 575 14.47 14.80 16.48
C THR A 575 14.57 13.71 17.52
N VAL A 576 15.80 13.26 17.79
CA VAL A 576 16.09 12.26 18.82
C VAL A 576 16.24 12.97 20.17
N THR A 577 15.46 12.55 21.16
CA THR A 577 15.57 13.06 22.53
C THR A 577 16.34 12.06 23.39
N ILE A 578 17.48 12.46 23.93
CA ILE A 578 18.36 11.62 24.76
C ILE A 578 18.44 12.21 26.15
N THR A 579 18.03 11.46 27.16
CA THR A 579 18.17 11.85 28.57
C THR A 579 19.41 11.19 29.17
N VAL A 580 20.36 11.99 29.63
CA VAL A 580 21.50 11.53 30.42
C VAL A 580 21.03 11.41 31.87
N THR A 581 21.16 10.21 32.43
CA THR A 581 20.69 9.87 33.78
C THR A 581 21.86 9.63 34.72
N HIS A 582 21.58 9.57 36.03
CA HIS A 582 22.60 9.21 37.04
C HIS A 582 23.28 7.86 36.76
N GLY A 583 22.57 6.90 36.17
CA GLY A 583 23.13 5.58 35.82
C GLY A 583 24.24 5.62 34.76
N MET A 584 24.34 6.71 34.01
CA MET A 584 25.38 6.93 32.99
C MET A 584 26.63 7.62 33.57
N ILE A 585 26.62 7.91 34.87
CA ILE A 585 27.70 8.60 35.61
C ILE A 585 28.38 7.57 36.51
N ALA A 586 29.71 7.51 36.42
CA ALA A 586 30.54 6.68 37.30
C ALA A 586 31.67 7.54 37.87
N ASN A 587 31.87 7.49 39.20
CA ASN A 587 32.91 8.27 39.91
C ASN A 587 32.85 9.79 39.61
N GLU A 588 31.66 10.38 39.70
CA GLU A 588 31.41 11.83 39.44
C GLU A 588 31.75 12.29 38.00
N SER A 589 31.97 11.35 37.08
CA SER A 589 32.24 11.62 35.67
C SER A 589 31.32 10.81 34.76
N ILE A 590 31.02 11.34 33.58
CA ILE A 590 30.25 10.62 32.57
C ILE A 590 31.13 9.56 31.94
N GLN A 591 30.54 8.39 31.65
CA GLN A 591 31.28 7.34 30.97
C GLN A 591 31.77 7.79 29.58
N ALA A 592 33.00 7.38 29.26
CA ALA A 592 33.75 7.90 28.12
C ALA A 592 33.05 7.67 26.76
N SER A 593 32.33 6.55 26.61
CA SER A 593 31.59 6.20 25.40
C SER A 593 30.42 7.15 25.14
N ILE A 594 29.62 7.45 26.16
CA ILE A 594 28.53 8.43 26.11
C ILE A 594 29.09 9.83 25.83
N LEU A 595 30.14 10.23 26.55
CA LEU A 595 30.81 11.53 26.35
C LEU A 595 31.32 11.69 24.91
N SER A 596 31.93 10.64 24.35
CA SER A 596 32.43 10.62 22.98
C SER A 596 31.32 10.85 21.96
N ASN A 597 30.16 10.22 22.14
CA ASN A 597 29.00 10.44 21.28
C ASN A 597 28.46 11.88 21.37
N ILE A 598 28.31 12.42 22.58
CA ILE A 598 27.80 13.78 22.76
C ILE A 598 28.74 14.80 22.10
N ARG A 599 30.06 14.63 22.24
CA ARG A 599 31.04 15.47 21.53
C ARG A 599 30.91 15.36 20.01
N LYS A 600 30.66 14.16 19.48
CA LYS A 600 30.39 13.99 18.04
C LYS A 600 29.13 14.74 17.60
N PHE A 601 28.08 14.75 18.41
CA PHE A 601 26.88 15.56 18.14
C PHE A 601 27.19 17.07 18.10
N GLN A 602 28.05 17.56 19.01
CA GLN A 602 28.51 18.97 18.99
C GLN A 602 29.32 19.31 17.73
N THR A 603 30.13 18.36 17.21
CA THR A 603 30.86 18.54 15.95
C THR A 603 29.98 18.45 14.70
N GLY A 604 28.74 17.97 14.84
CA GLY A 604 27.73 17.92 13.78
C GLY A 604 27.79 16.70 12.87
N TYR A 605 28.55 15.66 13.22
CA TYR A 605 28.65 14.45 12.40
C TYR A 605 28.90 13.20 13.24
N ILE A 606 28.12 12.14 12.97
CA ILE A 606 28.32 10.83 13.61
C ILE A 606 27.94 9.71 12.64
N ASN A 607 28.80 8.68 12.55
CA ASN A 607 28.52 7.46 11.78
C ASN A 607 28.07 7.68 10.32
N GLY A 608 28.67 8.65 9.62
CA GLY A 608 28.28 8.96 8.25
C GLY A 608 27.09 9.92 8.11
N VAL A 609 26.52 10.39 9.23
CA VAL A 609 25.29 11.19 9.27
C VAL A 609 25.56 12.59 9.80
N GLN A 610 25.01 13.59 9.11
CA GLN A 610 25.00 14.97 9.60
C GLN A 610 23.98 15.11 10.73
N VAL A 611 24.44 15.66 11.86
CA VAL A 611 23.65 15.84 13.08
C VAL A 611 23.63 17.31 13.46
N GLN A 612 22.50 17.76 14.03
CA GLN A 612 22.37 19.08 14.64
C GLN A 612 21.97 18.92 16.10
N MET A 613 22.91 19.17 17.02
CA MET A 613 22.61 19.22 18.45
C MET A 613 21.98 20.57 18.82
N GLY A 614 20.94 20.56 19.66
CA GLY A 614 20.34 21.78 20.16
C GLY A 614 19.30 21.56 21.24
N ASN A 615 18.86 22.66 21.87
CA ASN A 615 17.75 22.64 22.82
C ASN A 615 16.44 22.36 22.11
N LEU A 616 15.54 21.57 22.73
CA LEU A 616 14.27 21.18 22.13
C LEU A 616 13.47 22.38 21.60
N GLY A 617 13.39 23.48 22.35
CA GLY A 617 12.68 24.70 21.95
C GLY A 617 13.20 25.32 20.65
N ASN A 618 14.52 25.28 20.41
CA ASN A 618 15.13 25.81 19.20
C ASN A 618 14.96 24.87 18.00
N LEU A 619 14.82 23.58 18.29
CA LEU A 619 14.63 22.55 17.28
C LEU A 619 13.18 22.50 16.76
N ILE A 620 12.22 23.27 17.32
CA ILE A 620 10.79 23.27 16.94
C ILE A 620 10.51 23.79 15.51
N ALA A 621 11.25 24.80 15.06
CA ALA A 621 10.93 25.54 13.83
C ALA A 621 10.92 24.72 12.51
N PRO A 622 11.61 23.57 12.36
CA PRO A 622 11.57 22.70 11.18
C PRO A 622 11.04 21.26 11.42
N LEU A 623 10.16 21.02 12.42
CA LEU A 623 9.81 19.66 12.87
C LEU A 623 8.71 18.93 12.11
N ALA A 624 8.77 17.60 12.20
CA ALA A 624 7.63 16.71 12.09
C ALA A 624 6.76 16.83 13.36
N SER A 625 5.54 17.32 13.23
CA SER A 625 4.54 17.31 14.32
C SER A 625 3.34 16.48 13.91
N ARG A 626 2.95 15.50 14.72
CA ARG A 626 1.67 14.77 14.57
C ARG A 626 0.63 15.33 15.53
N GLY A 627 -0.58 15.54 15.02
CA GLY A 627 -1.71 16.17 15.73
C GLY A 627 -2.61 15.18 16.43
#